data_AF-A0A074S3H6-F1
#
_entry.id   AF-A0A074S3H6-F1
#
_cell.length_a   1.000
_cell.length_b   1.000
_cell.length_c   1.000
_cell.angle_alpha   90.00
_cell.angle_beta   90.00
_cell.angle_gamma   90.00
#
_symmetry.space_group_name_H-M   'P 1'
#
loop_
_entity.id
_entity.type
_entity.pdbx_description
1 polymer ?
#
loop_
_entity_poly.entity_id
_entity_poly.type
_entity_poly.pdbx_seq_one_letter_code
_entity_poly.pdbx_strand_id
1 'polypeptide(L)'
;MIAVATLALLPLVSAYSKTFVVPHVDGKDDSPAVVAALANYSSDSLILFKKGVTYNLWTPINFGSLTNSEVAFEGNATYPTNITTVQNEVAKSTFPGHWIKITGTNVTLRGTTDPKWGWIDSHGQQWWDAVQQTNRPHGINFSVTNGIIKDMKLWQPIAWNFALSGSKNVHAFNNRIHAVSTTKAFPFNTDGFGAGGTNILIENNHIANGDDCVAVGNGANGIHFRNNYCEGGHGMSIGSLGKGGSVASVQNVLFENIVMKDELYGARFKSWTGGNGLARNITWRNIVLENVPFPIYVTQNYWDQGVGPKPNGTGAINNTRIEDMLFDNFSGTQLDTPYVEGSCVTDPCWYAVTNATGKEVVVFDLYPNTTSNIVAKRISGIQPVDHAKPAVMCNPTTVSSDVGFVCQNGPYVATKVGYTR
;
A
#
# COMPACT_ATOMS: atom_id res chain seq x y z
N MET A 1 -22.81 -55.01 21.49
CA MET A 1 -22.52 -53.80 22.29
C MET A 1 -21.45 -53.02 21.55
N ILE A 2 -21.83 -51.91 20.91
CA ILE A 2 -20.87 -51.02 20.24
C ILE A 2 -20.48 -49.97 21.28
N ALA A 3 -19.22 -49.99 21.70
CA ALA A 3 -18.67 -49.01 22.61
C ALA A 3 -18.55 -47.67 21.86
N VAL A 4 -19.36 -46.69 22.26
CA VAL A 4 -19.22 -45.31 21.81
C VAL A 4 -18.01 -44.74 22.54
N ALA A 5 -16.90 -44.58 21.82
CA ALA A 5 -15.76 -43.83 22.31
C ALA A 5 -16.15 -42.34 22.38
N THR A 6 -16.37 -41.84 23.58
CA THR A 6 -16.46 -40.41 23.86
C THR A 6 -15.12 -39.76 23.50
N LEU A 7 -15.12 -39.02 22.39
CA LEU A 7 -14.02 -38.12 22.03
C LEU A 7 -13.98 -37.03 23.09
N ALA A 8 -13.04 -37.12 24.02
CA ALA A 8 -12.81 -36.08 25.01
C ALA A 8 -12.41 -34.80 24.26
N LEU A 9 -13.18 -33.72 24.44
CA LEU A 9 -12.73 -32.37 24.08
C LEU A 9 -11.46 -32.10 24.88
N LEU A 10 -10.30 -32.14 24.21
CA LEU A 10 -9.09 -31.52 24.72
C LEU A 10 -9.43 -30.04 24.97
N PRO A 11 -9.20 -29.49 26.17
CA PRO A 11 -9.39 -28.07 26.39
C PRO A 11 -8.46 -27.34 25.42
N LEU A 12 -9.03 -26.44 24.62
CA LEU A 12 -8.26 -25.46 23.86
C LEU A 12 -7.35 -24.75 24.86
N VAL A 13 -6.07 -25.11 24.88
CA VAL A 13 -5.06 -24.37 25.63
C VAL A 13 -5.06 -22.97 25.02
N SER A 14 -5.53 -21.98 25.79
CA SER A 14 -5.45 -20.57 25.39
C SER A 14 -3.99 -20.28 25.02
N ALA A 15 -3.76 -19.75 23.82
CA ALA A 15 -2.41 -19.42 23.34
C ALA A 15 -1.72 -18.32 24.18
N TYR A 16 -2.48 -17.66 25.06
CA TYR A 16 -2.04 -16.57 25.93
C TYR A 16 -2.50 -16.81 27.37
N SER A 17 -1.70 -16.40 28.36
CA SER A 17 -2.06 -16.57 29.78
C SER A 17 -3.19 -15.66 30.25
N LYS A 18 -3.44 -14.55 29.55
CA LYS A 18 -4.46 -13.56 29.90
C LYS A 18 -5.35 -13.23 28.71
N THR A 19 -6.63 -13.01 28.96
CA THR A 19 -7.57 -12.48 27.98
C THR A 19 -8.29 -11.27 28.55
N PHE A 20 -8.27 -10.17 27.80
CA PHE A 20 -9.07 -8.98 28.05
C PHE A 20 -10.15 -8.90 26.96
N VAL A 21 -11.39 -9.18 27.32
CA VAL A 21 -12.53 -8.94 26.43
C VAL A 21 -12.91 -7.47 26.55
N VAL A 22 -12.80 -6.73 25.45
CA VAL A 22 -13.09 -5.30 25.43
C VAL A 22 -14.56 -5.09 25.83
N PRO A 23 -14.83 -4.25 26.86
CA PRO A 23 -16.19 -3.92 27.24
C PRO A 23 -16.82 -3.01 26.18
N HIS A 24 -18.14 -3.07 26.08
CA HIS A 24 -18.89 -2.19 25.19
C HIS A 24 -20.09 -1.61 25.93
N VAL A 25 -20.32 -0.32 25.74
CA VAL A 25 -21.53 0.36 26.22
C VAL A 25 -22.10 1.21 25.09
N ASP A 26 -23.36 0.96 24.74
CA ASP A 26 -24.08 1.70 23.71
C ASP A 26 -23.95 3.23 23.93
N GLY A 27 -23.58 3.93 22.87
CA GLY A 27 -23.44 5.40 22.89
C GLY A 27 -22.22 5.93 23.64
N LYS A 28 -21.27 5.08 24.05
CA LYS A 28 -19.99 5.50 24.66
C LYS A 28 -18.79 5.06 23.83
N ASP A 29 -17.70 5.81 23.96
CA ASP A 29 -16.39 5.46 23.41
C ASP A 29 -15.76 4.31 24.22
N ASP A 30 -15.39 3.24 23.52
CA ASP A 30 -14.80 2.03 24.11
C ASP A 30 -13.25 2.12 24.14
N SER A 31 -12.64 3.03 23.36
CA SER A 31 -11.19 3.22 23.29
C SER A 31 -10.51 3.44 24.64
N PRO A 32 -11.03 4.28 25.58
CA PRO A 32 -10.37 4.51 26.86
C PRO A 32 -10.24 3.25 27.74
N ALA A 33 -11.22 2.34 27.66
CA ALA A 33 -11.18 1.08 28.41
C ALA A 33 -10.06 0.16 27.89
N VAL A 34 -9.83 0.16 26.57
CA VAL A 34 -8.71 -0.57 25.95
C VAL A 34 -7.39 -0.01 26.46
N VAL A 35 -7.21 1.32 26.40
CA VAL A 35 -5.97 1.98 26.85
C VAL A 35 -5.70 1.71 28.33
N ALA A 36 -6.71 1.79 29.19
CA ALA A 36 -6.58 1.51 30.61
C ALA A 36 -6.15 0.06 30.90
N ALA A 37 -6.63 -0.91 30.10
CA ALA A 37 -6.29 -2.32 30.27
C ALA A 37 -4.82 -2.62 29.97
N LEU A 38 -4.13 -1.82 29.16
CA LEU A 38 -2.74 -2.07 28.75
C LEU A 38 -1.76 -2.15 29.92
N ALA A 39 -2.07 -1.54 31.07
CA ALA A 39 -1.28 -1.69 32.29
C ALA A 39 -1.13 -3.15 32.74
N ASN A 40 -2.13 -4.00 32.46
CA ASN A 40 -2.18 -5.40 32.87
C ASN A 40 -2.09 -6.39 31.69
N TYR A 41 -2.36 -5.93 30.46
CA TYR A 41 -2.51 -6.77 29.27
C TYR A 41 -1.51 -6.46 28.14
N SER A 42 -0.38 -5.81 28.46
CA SER A 42 0.68 -5.51 27.48
C SER A 42 1.64 -6.68 27.18
N SER A 43 1.54 -7.79 27.93
CA SER A 43 2.40 -8.96 27.76
C SER A 43 1.63 -10.25 27.94
N ASP A 44 1.89 -11.23 27.08
CA ASP A 44 1.31 -12.58 27.09
C ASP A 44 -0.23 -12.57 27.17
N SER A 45 -0.85 -11.73 26.33
CA SER A 45 -2.26 -11.39 26.44
C SER A 45 -2.99 -11.41 25.10
N LEU A 46 -4.24 -11.84 25.12
CA LEU A 46 -5.23 -11.63 24.07
C LEU A 46 -6.12 -10.43 24.44
N ILE A 47 -6.14 -9.39 23.60
CA ILE A 47 -7.10 -8.28 23.66
C ILE A 47 -8.16 -8.55 22.60
N LEU A 48 -9.38 -8.89 23.03
CA LEU A 48 -10.44 -9.39 22.17
C LEU A 48 -11.61 -8.41 22.05
N PHE A 49 -11.79 -7.86 20.86
CA PHE A 49 -13.05 -7.27 20.41
C PHE A 49 -13.93 -8.42 19.93
N LYS A 50 -14.84 -8.90 20.78
CA LYS A 50 -15.56 -10.15 20.53
C LYS A 50 -16.63 -10.02 19.43
N LYS A 51 -16.87 -11.12 18.73
CA LYS A 51 -18.00 -11.26 17.79
C LYS A 51 -19.34 -10.92 18.47
N GLY A 52 -20.27 -10.34 17.72
CA GLY A 52 -21.58 -9.96 18.23
C GLY A 52 -21.67 -8.51 18.73
N VAL A 53 -20.56 -7.77 18.73
CA VAL A 53 -20.47 -6.40 19.24
C VAL A 53 -19.95 -5.47 18.13
N THR A 54 -20.49 -4.25 18.07
CA THR A 54 -19.94 -3.16 17.25
C THR A 54 -19.36 -2.11 18.18
N TYR A 55 -18.03 -2.09 18.30
CA TYR A 55 -17.30 -1.24 19.23
C TYR A 55 -17.16 0.19 18.70
N ASN A 56 -17.31 1.17 19.58
CA ASN A 56 -17.12 2.58 19.27
C ASN A 56 -15.66 2.97 19.55
N LEU A 57 -14.84 3.05 18.51
CA LEU A 57 -13.44 3.48 18.64
C LEU A 57 -13.33 4.97 18.32
N TRP A 58 -13.93 5.81 19.17
CA TRP A 58 -14.12 7.23 18.88
C TRP A 58 -12.91 8.09 19.20
N THR A 59 -11.98 7.57 20.00
CA THR A 59 -10.66 8.18 20.20
C THR A 59 -9.53 7.24 19.75
N PRO A 60 -8.36 7.79 19.33
CA PRO A 60 -7.21 6.99 18.94
C PRO A 60 -6.72 6.06 20.05
N ILE A 61 -6.37 4.82 19.70
CA ILE A 61 -5.82 3.81 20.62
C ILE A 61 -4.34 3.63 20.37
N ASN A 62 -3.52 3.96 21.37
CA ASN A 62 -2.12 3.59 21.39
C ASN A 62 -1.93 2.38 22.31
N PHE A 63 -1.72 1.20 21.71
CA PHE A 63 -1.46 -0.05 22.44
C PHE A 63 -0.09 -0.06 23.12
N GLY A 64 0.77 0.92 22.84
CA GLY A 64 2.14 0.95 23.35
C GLY A 64 2.96 -0.21 22.80
N SER A 65 3.88 -0.72 23.62
CA SER A 65 4.74 -1.86 23.27
C SER A 65 4.18 -3.15 23.84
N LEU A 66 3.67 -4.02 22.97
CA LEU A 66 3.15 -5.34 23.33
C LEU A 66 4.24 -6.41 23.24
N THR A 67 4.18 -7.44 24.09
CA THR A 67 5.08 -8.60 24.01
C THR A 67 4.28 -9.89 24.00
N ASN A 68 4.54 -10.79 23.04
CA ASN A 68 3.85 -12.08 22.93
C ASN A 68 2.33 -11.93 23.06
N SER A 69 1.72 -11.04 22.28
CA SER A 69 0.31 -10.67 22.49
C SER A 69 -0.47 -10.65 21.19
N GLU A 70 -1.79 -10.74 21.29
CA GLU A 70 -2.71 -10.67 20.18
C GLU A 70 -3.76 -9.58 20.39
N VAL A 71 -4.02 -8.78 19.36
CA VAL A 71 -5.17 -7.87 19.28
C VAL A 71 -6.12 -8.44 18.22
N ALA A 72 -7.29 -8.89 18.66
CA ALA A 72 -8.26 -9.61 17.82
C ALA A 72 -9.56 -8.83 17.62
N PHE A 73 -9.87 -8.52 16.36
CA PHE A 73 -11.12 -7.93 15.89
C PHE A 73 -12.07 -9.00 15.34
N GLU A 74 -12.80 -9.66 16.24
CA GLU A 74 -13.88 -10.58 15.88
C GLU A 74 -15.25 -9.92 15.85
N GLY A 75 -15.41 -8.79 16.56
CA GLY A 75 -16.54 -7.86 16.46
C GLY A 75 -16.27 -6.77 15.43
N ASN A 76 -17.30 -5.99 15.09
CA ASN A 76 -17.12 -4.80 14.26
C ASN A 76 -16.60 -3.64 15.12
N ALA A 77 -16.00 -2.64 14.48
CA ALA A 77 -15.57 -1.42 15.11
C ALA A 77 -15.93 -0.23 14.22
N THR A 78 -16.26 0.91 14.83
CA THR A 78 -16.62 2.13 14.13
C THR A 78 -15.83 3.32 14.65
N TYR A 79 -15.31 4.14 13.75
CA TYR A 79 -14.77 5.47 14.09
C TYR A 79 -15.92 6.46 14.27
N PRO A 80 -15.66 7.71 14.70
CA PRO A 80 -16.66 8.76 14.69
C PRO A 80 -17.18 9.02 13.27
N THR A 81 -18.48 9.20 13.15
CA THR A 81 -19.13 9.49 11.87
C THR A 81 -19.04 10.95 11.45
N ASN A 82 -18.52 11.86 12.26
CA ASN A 82 -18.42 13.28 11.92
C ASN A 82 -16.96 13.67 11.65
N ILE A 83 -16.71 14.31 10.49
CA ILE A 83 -15.38 14.80 10.09
C ILE A 83 -14.73 15.67 11.18
N THR A 84 -15.44 16.66 11.69
CA THR A 84 -14.91 17.60 12.69
C THR A 84 -14.54 16.89 13.99
N THR A 85 -15.31 15.89 14.42
CA THR A 85 -14.95 15.06 15.60
C THR A 85 -13.61 14.38 15.42
N VAL A 86 -13.37 13.75 14.27
CA VAL A 86 -12.09 13.10 13.95
C VAL A 86 -10.96 14.12 13.85
N GLN A 87 -11.18 15.25 13.16
CA GLN A 87 -10.16 16.31 13.02
C GLN A 87 -9.75 16.89 14.37
N ASN A 88 -10.70 17.04 15.31
CA ASN A 88 -10.41 17.50 16.67
C ASN A 88 -9.52 16.52 17.43
N GLU A 89 -9.68 15.20 17.23
CA GLU A 89 -8.76 14.21 17.80
C GLU A 89 -7.37 14.28 17.17
N VAL A 90 -7.30 14.39 15.84
CA VAL A 90 -6.03 14.49 15.09
C VAL A 90 -5.25 15.76 15.45
N ALA A 91 -5.94 16.87 15.73
CA ALA A 91 -5.32 18.14 16.11
C ALA A 91 -4.73 18.16 17.52
N LYS A 92 -5.04 17.16 18.37
CA LYS A 92 -4.47 17.09 19.73
C LYS A 92 -2.97 16.81 19.65
N SER A 93 -2.18 17.47 20.50
CA SER A 93 -0.75 17.20 20.65
C SER A 93 -0.44 15.77 21.12
N THR A 94 -1.43 15.07 21.69
CA THR A 94 -1.34 13.68 22.14
C THR A 94 -1.66 12.68 21.03
N PHE A 95 -2.09 13.11 19.84
CA PHE A 95 -2.39 12.20 18.74
C PHE A 95 -1.12 11.45 18.30
N PRO A 96 -1.09 10.11 18.33
CA PRO A 96 0.12 9.35 18.03
C PRO A 96 0.43 9.25 16.53
N GLY A 97 -0.26 10.01 15.68
CA GLY A 97 -0.16 10.03 14.21
C GLY A 97 -1.08 9.03 13.51
N HIS A 98 -1.61 8.04 14.23
CA HIS A 98 -2.45 6.96 13.70
C HIS A 98 -3.62 6.70 14.62
N TRP A 99 -4.76 6.26 14.09
CA TRP A 99 -5.93 5.96 14.89
C TRP A 99 -5.73 4.73 15.76
N ILE A 100 -5.03 3.72 15.24
CA ILE A 100 -4.58 2.55 15.99
C ILE A 100 -3.07 2.47 15.87
N LYS A 101 -2.36 2.45 16.99
CA LYS A 101 -0.90 2.30 17.03
C LYS A 101 -0.50 1.09 17.85
N ILE A 102 0.26 0.19 17.24
CA ILE A 102 0.76 -1.03 17.85
C ILE A 102 2.28 -1.10 17.62
N THR A 103 3.03 -1.25 18.71
CA THR A 103 4.46 -1.51 18.68
C THR A 103 4.77 -2.76 19.51
N GLY A 104 5.97 -3.33 19.38
CA GLY A 104 6.42 -4.41 20.25
C GLY A 104 7.07 -5.60 19.55
N THR A 105 7.03 -6.77 20.19
CA THR A 105 7.67 -8.01 19.72
C THR A 105 6.74 -9.21 19.86
N ASN A 106 6.71 -10.10 18.86
CA ASN A 106 5.83 -11.27 18.81
C ASN A 106 4.36 -10.86 18.97
N VAL A 107 3.88 -10.00 18.07
CA VAL A 107 2.52 -9.42 18.13
C VAL A 107 1.69 -9.91 16.95
N THR A 108 0.46 -10.35 17.22
CA THR A 108 -0.53 -10.67 16.18
C THR A 108 -1.64 -9.64 16.19
N LEU A 109 -1.90 -9.01 15.05
CA LEU A 109 -3.13 -8.29 14.77
C LEU A 109 -4.01 -9.20 13.91
N ARG A 110 -5.19 -9.58 14.42
CA ARG A 110 -6.04 -10.57 13.76
C ARG A 110 -7.47 -10.05 13.63
N GLY A 111 -8.09 -10.27 12.47
CA GLY A 111 -9.52 -10.10 12.27
C GLY A 111 -10.27 -11.45 12.31
N THR A 112 -11.23 -11.62 11.41
CA THR A 112 -11.97 -12.88 11.27
C THR A 112 -12.38 -13.11 9.83
N THR A 113 -12.44 -14.38 9.44
CA THR A 113 -12.92 -14.81 8.12
C THR A 113 -14.45 -14.78 8.00
N ASP A 114 -15.18 -14.56 9.10
CA ASP A 114 -16.63 -14.39 9.07
C ASP A 114 -16.99 -13.16 8.22
N PRO A 115 -17.82 -13.28 7.16
CA PRO A 115 -18.11 -12.15 6.28
C PRO A 115 -18.89 -11.01 6.96
N LYS A 116 -19.63 -11.30 8.05
CA LYS A 116 -20.50 -10.32 8.73
C LYS A 116 -19.81 -9.54 9.85
N TRP A 117 -18.64 -9.99 10.31
CA TRP A 117 -18.02 -9.53 11.54
C TRP A 117 -16.53 -9.21 11.40
N GLY A 118 -15.94 -8.37 12.25
CA GLY A 118 -14.52 -8.00 12.14
C GLY A 118 -14.25 -6.85 11.18
N TRP A 119 -15.28 -6.10 10.78
CA TRP A 119 -15.13 -4.89 9.98
C TRP A 119 -14.78 -3.71 10.87
N ILE A 120 -13.72 -2.99 10.50
CA ILE A 120 -13.42 -1.66 11.03
C ILE A 120 -13.93 -0.64 10.00
N ASP A 121 -15.00 0.07 10.34
CA ASP A 121 -15.58 1.13 9.52
C ASP A 121 -15.05 2.50 9.96
N SER A 122 -14.33 3.18 9.06
CA SER A 122 -13.79 4.51 9.34
C SER A 122 -14.67 5.66 8.84
N HIS A 123 -15.79 5.38 8.16
CA HIS A 123 -16.70 6.39 7.60
C HIS A 123 -16.03 7.37 6.63
N GLY A 124 -15.18 6.85 5.74
CA GLY A 124 -14.42 7.62 4.75
C GLY A 124 -15.28 8.32 3.69
N GLN A 125 -16.49 7.81 3.39
CA GLN A 125 -17.37 8.34 2.34
C GLN A 125 -17.57 9.85 2.40
N GLN A 126 -17.96 10.38 3.57
CA GLN A 126 -18.18 11.81 3.77
C GLN A 126 -16.92 12.66 3.51
N TRP A 127 -15.73 12.11 3.73
CA TRP A 127 -14.47 12.82 3.50
C TRP A 127 -14.20 12.93 2.02
N TRP A 128 -14.45 11.85 1.29
CA TRP A 128 -14.29 11.79 -0.15
C TRP A 128 -15.30 12.71 -0.86
N ASP A 129 -16.56 12.67 -0.43
CA ASP A 129 -17.63 13.56 -0.95
C ASP A 129 -17.30 15.04 -0.73
N ALA A 130 -16.75 15.37 0.44
CA ALA A 130 -16.34 16.73 0.78
C ALA A 130 -14.97 17.12 0.19
N VAL A 131 -14.25 16.19 -0.44
CA VAL A 131 -12.85 16.35 -0.87
C VAL A 131 -11.97 16.89 0.28
N GLN A 132 -12.27 16.48 1.51
CA GLN A 132 -11.61 16.98 2.72
C GLN A 132 -10.26 16.28 2.91
N GLN A 133 -9.16 17.02 2.75
CA GLN A 133 -7.81 16.46 2.86
C GLN A 133 -7.05 16.83 4.15
N THR A 134 -7.59 17.76 4.95
CA THR A 134 -6.95 18.29 6.17
C THR A 134 -7.20 17.40 7.38
N ASN A 135 -6.16 17.15 8.18
CA ASN A 135 -6.24 16.42 9.46
C ASN A 135 -6.96 15.06 9.35
N ARG A 136 -6.67 14.31 8.28
CA ARG A 136 -7.09 12.92 8.14
C ARG A 136 -6.17 12.01 8.96
N PRO A 137 -6.70 11.10 9.79
CA PRO A 137 -5.87 10.16 10.50
C PRO A 137 -5.33 9.08 9.55
N HIS A 138 -4.10 8.65 9.79
CA HIS A 138 -3.66 7.34 9.29
C HIS A 138 -4.39 6.26 10.09
N GLY A 139 -4.70 5.12 9.46
CA GLY A 139 -5.40 4.00 10.10
C GLY A 139 -4.55 3.30 11.17
N ILE A 140 -3.90 2.21 10.79
CA ILE A 140 -3.20 1.28 11.69
C ILE A 140 -1.68 1.40 11.48
N ASN A 141 -0.97 1.87 12.50
CA ASN A 141 0.48 1.66 12.61
C ASN A 141 0.76 0.32 13.27
N PHE A 142 1.55 -0.50 12.59
CA PHE A 142 2.03 -1.78 13.08
C PHE A 142 3.54 -1.85 12.92
N SER A 143 4.25 -1.38 13.96
CA SER A 143 5.71 -1.26 14.00
C SER A 143 6.27 -2.26 15.02
N VAL A 144 6.43 -3.51 14.60
CA VAL A 144 6.79 -4.62 15.50
C VAL A 144 7.95 -5.46 14.97
N THR A 145 8.58 -6.23 15.85
CA THR A 145 9.48 -7.34 15.46
C THR A 145 8.76 -8.67 15.60
N ASN A 146 8.81 -9.53 14.57
CA ASN A 146 8.10 -10.82 14.51
C ASN A 146 6.59 -10.62 14.64
N GLY A 147 5.99 -10.02 13.62
CA GLY A 147 4.57 -9.65 13.62
C GLY A 147 3.73 -10.44 12.63
N ILE A 148 2.46 -10.62 12.97
CA ILE A 148 1.46 -11.17 12.05
C ILE A 148 0.30 -10.18 11.93
N ILE A 149 -0.13 -9.89 10.71
CA ILE A 149 -1.40 -9.22 10.42
C ILE A 149 -2.24 -10.18 9.58
N LYS A 150 -3.39 -10.62 10.07
CA LYS A 150 -4.22 -11.54 9.29
C LYS A 150 -5.71 -11.32 9.42
N ASP A 151 -6.44 -11.67 8.36
CA ASP A 151 -7.90 -11.71 8.34
C ASP A 151 -8.55 -10.34 8.66
N MET A 152 -7.82 -9.23 8.56
CA MET A 152 -8.32 -7.90 8.86
C MET A 152 -9.26 -7.43 7.75
N LYS A 153 -10.29 -6.66 8.09
CA LYS A 153 -11.22 -6.09 7.13
C LYS A 153 -11.49 -4.62 7.44
N LEU A 154 -11.11 -3.74 6.51
CA LEU A 154 -11.26 -2.30 6.63
C LEU A 154 -12.33 -1.83 5.63
N TRP A 155 -13.33 -1.13 6.13
CA TRP A 155 -14.41 -0.57 5.32
C TRP A 155 -14.32 0.96 5.32
N GLN A 156 -14.37 1.53 4.12
CA GLN A 156 -14.31 2.97 3.87
C GLN A 156 -13.26 3.70 4.75
N PRO A 157 -11.97 3.32 4.64
CA PRO A 157 -10.91 4.01 5.36
C PRO A 157 -10.86 5.51 4.99
N ILE A 158 -10.59 6.38 5.95
CA ILE A 158 -10.51 7.83 5.69
C ILE A 158 -9.29 8.17 4.81
N ALA A 159 -8.17 7.48 5.02
CA ALA A 159 -6.89 7.66 4.32
C ALA A 159 -6.06 6.35 4.42
N TRP A 160 -4.75 6.44 4.63
CA TRP A 160 -3.81 5.30 4.71
C TRP A 160 -4.26 4.18 5.66
N ASN A 161 -4.06 2.92 5.27
CA ASN A 161 -4.54 1.76 6.01
C ASN A 161 -3.48 1.16 6.95
N PHE A 162 -2.51 0.40 6.42
CA PHE A 162 -1.48 -0.26 7.23
C PHE A 162 -0.11 0.41 7.04
N ALA A 163 0.45 0.96 8.11
CA ALA A 163 1.81 1.49 8.14
C ALA A 163 2.76 0.52 8.84
N LEU A 164 3.70 -0.06 8.08
CA LEU A 164 4.67 -1.06 8.53
C LEU A 164 6.10 -0.49 8.64
N SER A 165 6.26 0.82 8.55
CA SER A 165 7.57 1.46 8.69
C SER A 165 8.20 1.15 10.05
N GLY A 166 9.47 0.74 10.04
CA GLY A 166 10.20 0.31 11.24
C GLY A 166 9.97 -1.14 11.67
N SER A 167 9.07 -1.88 11.02
CA SER A 167 8.84 -3.29 11.32
C SER A 167 9.98 -4.21 10.85
N LYS A 168 10.11 -5.35 11.53
CA LYS A 168 11.06 -6.42 11.18
C LYS A 168 10.36 -7.79 11.26
N ASN A 169 10.54 -8.64 10.25
CA ASN A 169 9.96 -9.99 10.22
C ASN A 169 8.43 -9.94 10.38
N VAL A 170 7.73 -9.30 9.45
CA VAL A 170 6.26 -9.19 9.49
C VAL A 170 5.65 -10.00 8.36
N HIS A 171 4.57 -10.72 8.66
CA HIS A 171 3.76 -11.44 7.68
C HIS A 171 2.31 -10.93 7.71
N ALA A 172 1.88 -10.31 6.62
CA ALA A 172 0.53 -9.78 6.46
C ALA A 172 -0.23 -10.58 5.39
N PHE A 173 -1.35 -11.24 5.74
CA PHE A 173 -2.09 -12.05 4.77
C PHE A 173 -3.61 -12.14 4.99
N ASN A 174 -4.34 -12.43 3.92
CA ASN A 174 -5.81 -12.58 3.92
C ASN A 174 -6.56 -11.34 4.43
N ASN A 175 -6.00 -10.14 4.22
CA ASN A 175 -6.64 -8.89 4.61
C ASN A 175 -7.51 -8.35 3.46
N ARG A 176 -8.55 -7.59 3.81
CA ARG A 176 -9.43 -6.87 2.89
C ARG A 176 -9.45 -5.39 3.21
N ILE A 177 -9.20 -4.55 2.21
CA ILE A 177 -9.28 -3.09 2.31
C ILE A 177 -10.26 -2.65 1.24
N HIS A 178 -11.39 -2.07 1.65
CA HIS A 178 -12.46 -1.66 0.74
C HIS A 178 -12.73 -0.16 0.89
N ALA A 179 -11.97 0.66 0.17
CA ALA A 179 -12.23 2.07 -0.05
C ALA A 179 -13.14 2.25 -1.28
N VAL A 180 -14.36 1.69 -1.21
CA VAL A 180 -15.32 1.73 -2.32
C VAL A 180 -16.34 2.83 -2.07
N SER A 181 -16.39 3.79 -2.99
CA SER A 181 -17.31 4.92 -2.94
C SER A 181 -18.71 4.54 -3.41
N THR A 182 -19.71 5.01 -2.69
CA THR A 182 -21.15 4.84 -3.00
C THR A 182 -21.70 5.99 -3.84
N THR A 183 -20.96 7.09 -3.97
CA THR A 183 -21.35 8.33 -4.68
C THR A 183 -20.47 8.61 -5.90
N LYS A 184 -19.48 7.75 -6.16
CA LYS A 184 -18.38 7.93 -7.14
C LYS A 184 -17.34 8.99 -6.76
N ALA A 185 -17.39 9.55 -5.55
CA ALA A 185 -16.29 10.38 -5.05
C ALA A 185 -14.99 9.58 -4.90
N PHE A 186 -13.85 10.17 -5.28
CA PHE A 186 -12.56 9.48 -5.25
C PHE A 186 -12.02 9.32 -3.82
N PRO A 187 -11.57 8.12 -3.41
CA PRO A 187 -11.08 7.87 -2.06
C PRO A 187 -9.59 8.24 -1.92
N PHE A 188 -9.31 9.54 -1.87
CA PHE A 188 -7.95 10.10 -1.83
C PHE A 188 -7.05 9.48 -0.75
N ASN A 189 -5.82 9.08 -1.13
CA ASN A 189 -4.75 8.61 -0.23
C ASN A 189 -5.17 7.46 0.69
N THR A 190 -5.94 6.53 0.16
CA THR A 190 -6.37 5.32 0.88
C THR A 190 -5.41 4.16 0.67
N ASP A 191 -4.09 4.42 0.72
CA ASP A 191 -3.04 3.44 0.45
C ASP A 191 -3.24 2.14 1.26
N GLY A 192 -3.03 0.99 0.62
CA GLY A 192 -3.20 -0.31 1.26
C GLY A 192 -2.13 -0.58 2.32
N PHE A 193 -0.88 -0.73 1.89
CA PHE A 193 0.26 -0.99 2.77
C PHE A 193 1.42 -0.01 2.52
N GLY A 194 1.83 0.72 3.55
CA GLY A 194 3.10 1.45 3.58
C GLY A 194 4.21 0.55 4.15
N ALA A 195 5.19 0.17 3.32
CA ALA A 195 6.25 -0.79 3.68
C ALA A 195 7.63 -0.11 3.75
N GLY A 196 8.05 0.28 4.95
CA GLY A 196 9.37 0.90 5.24
C GLY A 196 10.15 0.15 6.32
N GLY A 197 10.33 -1.17 6.18
CA GLY A 197 10.95 -2.03 7.19
C GLY A 197 11.75 -3.20 6.59
N THR A 198 12.12 -4.18 7.41
CA THR A 198 12.99 -5.30 6.98
C THR A 198 12.27 -6.64 7.01
N ASN A 199 12.42 -7.46 5.98
CA ASN A 199 11.85 -8.80 5.91
C ASN A 199 10.33 -8.80 6.15
N ILE A 200 9.59 -8.22 5.20
CA ILE A 200 8.13 -8.10 5.26
C ILE A 200 7.52 -8.88 4.10
N LEU A 201 6.65 -9.84 4.42
CA LEU A 201 5.85 -10.60 3.46
C LEU A 201 4.39 -10.13 3.51
N ILE A 202 3.84 -9.72 2.37
CA ILE A 202 2.45 -9.27 2.22
C ILE A 202 1.80 -10.13 1.12
N GLU A 203 0.86 -11.00 1.47
CA GLU A 203 0.29 -11.94 0.48
C GLU A 203 -1.19 -12.25 0.62
N ASN A 204 -1.82 -12.64 -0.49
CA ASN A 204 -3.22 -13.08 -0.52
C ASN A 204 -4.20 -12.03 0.04
N ASN A 205 -3.95 -10.75 -0.22
CA ASN A 205 -4.83 -9.65 0.18
C ASN A 205 -5.69 -9.17 -0.98
N HIS A 206 -6.86 -8.62 -0.66
CA HIS A 206 -7.72 -7.89 -1.59
C HIS A 206 -7.76 -6.41 -1.20
N ILE A 207 -7.21 -5.56 -2.04
CA ILE A 207 -7.04 -4.13 -1.79
C ILE A 207 -7.78 -3.39 -2.90
N ALA A 208 -8.99 -2.90 -2.59
CA ALA A 208 -9.73 -1.99 -3.44
C ALA A 208 -9.67 -0.61 -2.79
N ASN A 209 -8.96 0.34 -3.41
CA ASN A 209 -8.71 1.65 -2.82
C ASN A 209 -8.61 2.76 -3.89
N GLY A 210 -8.10 3.93 -3.52
CA GLY A 210 -7.85 5.07 -4.43
C GLY A 210 -6.45 5.64 -4.28
N ASP A 211 -5.48 4.83 -3.91
CA ASP A 211 -4.06 5.21 -3.99
C ASP A 211 -3.19 3.94 -4.04
N ASP A 212 -1.91 4.01 -3.70
CA ASP A 212 -0.98 2.88 -3.76
C ASP A 212 -1.55 1.61 -3.10
N CYS A 213 -1.64 0.51 -3.87
CA CYS A 213 -1.94 -0.81 -3.30
C CYS A 213 -0.86 -1.19 -2.26
N VAL A 214 0.39 -0.85 -2.59
CA VAL A 214 1.53 -0.86 -1.67
C VAL A 214 2.51 0.26 -2.04
N ALA A 215 2.96 1.00 -1.03
CA ALA A 215 4.00 2.03 -1.14
C ALA A 215 5.24 1.59 -0.34
N VAL A 216 6.30 1.20 -1.05
CA VAL A 216 7.58 0.81 -0.45
C VAL A 216 8.46 2.03 -0.26
N GLY A 217 8.67 2.41 0.99
CA GLY A 217 9.34 3.65 1.38
C GLY A 217 10.79 3.46 1.84
N ASN A 218 11.40 4.56 2.24
CA ASN A 218 12.76 4.59 2.78
C ASN A 218 12.97 3.57 3.93
N GLY A 219 14.12 2.90 3.93
CA GLY A 219 14.51 1.92 4.93
C GLY A 219 14.04 0.50 4.63
N ALA A 220 13.32 0.29 3.52
CA ALA A 220 12.85 -1.02 3.11
C ALA A 220 13.99 -1.94 2.66
N ASN A 221 14.04 -3.17 3.22
CA ASN A 221 14.97 -4.21 2.79
C ASN A 221 14.34 -5.60 2.92
N GLY A 222 14.16 -6.31 1.80
CA GLY A 222 13.52 -7.63 1.82
C GLY A 222 12.01 -7.52 1.94
N ILE A 223 11.38 -6.86 0.97
CA ILE A 223 9.92 -6.78 0.87
C ILE A 223 9.47 -7.79 -0.18
N HIS A 224 8.54 -8.65 0.19
CA HIS A 224 7.92 -9.61 -0.72
C HIS A 224 6.41 -9.39 -0.72
N PHE A 225 5.88 -8.90 -1.84
CA PHE A 225 4.46 -8.65 -2.03
C PHE A 225 3.95 -9.60 -3.12
N ARG A 226 3.11 -10.58 -2.78
CA ARG A 226 2.73 -11.64 -3.73
C ARG A 226 1.28 -12.11 -3.65
N ASN A 227 0.74 -12.63 -4.75
CA ASN A 227 -0.60 -13.21 -4.79
C ASN A 227 -1.70 -12.24 -4.30
N ASN A 228 -1.49 -10.93 -4.48
CA ASN A 228 -2.44 -9.90 -4.08
C ASN A 228 -3.32 -9.49 -5.27
N TYR A 229 -4.50 -8.98 -4.95
CA TYR A 229 -5.42 -8.36 -5.90
C TYR A 229 -5.55 -6.88 -5.54
N CYS A 230 -5.20 -6.01 -6.48
CA CYS A 230 -5.26 -4.56 -6.34
C CYS A 230 -6.29 -4.00 -7.33
N GLU A 231 -7.20 -3.15 -6.85
CA GLU A 231 -8.26 -2.55 -7.66
C GLU A 231 -8.46 -1.05 -7.37
N GLY A 232 -8.52 -0.23 -8.43
CA GLY A 232 -8.94 1.17 -8.37
C GLY A 232 -7.89 2.19 -7.92
N GLY A 233 -6.71 1.74 -7.48
CA GLY A 233 -5.68 2.56 -6.86
C GLY A 233 -4.59 3.11 -7.80
N HIS A 234 -3.40 3.35 -7.25
CA HIS A 234 -2.23 3.91 -7.96
C HIS A 234 -1.02 2.95 -8.07
N GLY A 235 -1.25 1.66 -7.93
CA GLY A 235 -0.28 0.64 -8.30
C GLY A 235 0.62 0.11 -7.19
N MET A 236 1.59 -0.68 -7.60
CA MET A 236 2.68 -1.16 -6.75
C MET A 236 3.86 -0.20 -6.84
N SER A 237 4.02 0.65 -5.83
CA SER A 237 4.96 1.76 -5.87
C SER A 237 6.21 1.53 -5.04
N ILE A 238 7.36 1.83 -5.62
CA ILE A 238 8.56 2.23 -4.89
C ILE A 238 8.58 3.75 -4.77
N GLY A 239 8.71 4.24 -3.53
CA GLY A 239 8.79 5.66 -3.20
C GLY A 239 7.46 6.28 -2.74
N SER A 240 7.36 7.61 -2.66
CA SER A 240 8.33 8.56 -3.21
C SER A 240 9.67 8.60 -2.45
N LEU A 241 10.79 8.54 -3.18
CA LEU A 241 12.13 8.50 -2.58
C LEU A 241 12.85 9.85 -2.66
N GLY A 242 13.52 10.23 -1.59
CA GLY A 242 14.47 11.33 -1.59
C GLY A 242 13.89 12.74 -1.47
N LYS A 243 12.68 12.90 -0.88
CA LYS A 243 12.04 14.22 -0.71
C LYS A 243 12.99 15.25 -0.10
N GLY A 244 13.07 16.43 -0.72
CA GLY A 244 13.94 17.51 -0.24
C GLY A 244 15.44 17.18 -0.26
N GLY A 245 15.89 16.24 -1.09
CA GLY A 245 17.30 15.82 -1.17
C GLY A 245 17.73 14.84 -0.08
N SER A 246 16.80 14.35 0.74
CA SER A 246 17.09 13.32 1.74
C SER A 246 17.67 12.06 1.08
N VAL A 247 18.58 11.36 1.75
CA VAL A 247 19.08 10.07 1.26
C VAL A 247 18.06 8.98 1.59
N ALA A 248 17.51 8.34 0.56
CA ALA A 248 16.62 7.21 0.71
C ALA A 248 17.31 5.88 0.32
N SER A 249 16.94 4.77 0.96
CA SER A 249 17.39 3.44 0.54
C SER A 249 16.23 2.46 0.50
N VAL A 250 16.10 1.76 -0.63
CA VAL A 250 15.19 0.62 -0.82
C VAL A 250 15.96 -0.50 -1.50
N GLN A 251 15.93 -1.70 -0.92
CA GLN A 251 16.69 -2.83 -1.44
C GLN A 251 15.91 -4.14 -1.38
N ASN A 252 16.18 -5.06 -2.30
CA ASN A 252 15.66 -6.43 -2.28
C ASN A 252 14.13 -6.48 -2.17
N VAL A 253 13.46 -6.02 -3.23
CA VAL A 253 12.00 -5.98 -3.30
C VAL A 253 11.51 -6.89 -4.42
N LEU A 254 10.56 -7.76 -4.10
CA LEU A 254 9.92 -8.66 -5.06
C LEU A 254 8.41 -8.48 -5.02
N PHE A 255 7.85 -8.06 -6.14
CA PHE A 255 6.42 -8.11 -6.44
C PHE A 255 6.17 -9.30 -7.36
N GLU A 256 5.37 -10.28 -6.96
CA GLU A 256 5.12 -11.45 -7.81
C GLU A 256 3.69 -12.00 -7.80
N ASN A 257 3.19 -12.41 -8.98
CA ASN A 257 1.88 -13.03 -9.17
C ASN A 257 0.73 -12.12 -8.70
N ILE A 258 0.58 -10.96 -9.31
CA ILE A 258 -0.36 -9.92 -8.86
C ILE A 258 -1.32 -9.58 -9.99
N VAL A 259 -2.58 -9.38 -9.61
CA VAL A 259 -3.60 -8.86 -10.51
C VAL A 259 -3.84 -7.39 -10.15
N MET A 260 -3.75 -6.54 -11.16
CA MET A 260 -3.96 -5.09 -11.07
C MET A 260 -5.14 -4.75 -11.96
N LYS A 261 -6.24 -4.27 -11.38
CA LYS A 261 -7.46 -3.94 -12.13
C LYS A 261 -7.86 -2.49 -11.93
N ASP A 262 -8.11 -1.77 -13.01
CA ASP A 262 -8.55 -0.37 -12.97
C ASP A 262 -7.62 0.50 -12.10
N GLU A 263 -6.34 0.14 -12.04
CA GLU A 263 -5.29 0.86 -11.32
C GLU A 263 -4.65 1.88 -12.27
N LEU A 264 -4.30 3.07 -11.78
CA LEU A 264 -3.63 4.08 -12.60
C LEU A 264 -2.25 3.59 -13.09
N TYR A 265 -1.53 2.85 -12.26
CA TYR A 265 -0.21 2.29 -12.57
C TYR A 265 -0.15 0.80 -12.27
N GLY A 266 0.58 0.03 -13.08
CA GLY A 266 0.90 -1.36 -12.77
C GLY A 266 2.09 -1.41 -11.81
N ALA A 267 3.29 -1.32 -12.39
CA ALA A 267 4.54 -1.15 -11.65
C ALA A 267 4.96 0.32 -11.66
N ARG A 268 5.21 0.89 -10.48
CA ARG A 268 5.60 2.30 -10.35
C ARG A 268 6.88 2.48 -9.55
N PHE A 269 7.78 3.30 -10.07
CA PHE A 269 8.89 3.88 -9.32
C PHE A 269 8.79 5.40 -9.38
N LYS A 270 8.89 6.06 -8.21
CA LYS A 270 8.88 7.51 -8.07
C LYS A 270 9.99 7.98 -7.13
N SER A 271 10.96 8.73 -7.64
CA SER A 271 11.85 9.55 -6.80
C SER A 271 11.66 11.03 -7.08
N TRP A 272 11.84 11.84 -6.05
CA TRP A 272 11.69 13.29 -6.12
C TRP A 272 12.71 13.90 -7.07
N THR A 273 12.30 14.97 -7.76
CA THR A 273 13.22 15.86 -8.48
C THR A 273 14.30 16.36 -7.51
N GLY A 274 15.57 16.06 -7.81
CA GLY A 274 16.70 16.38 -6.91
C GLY A 274 16.77 15.53 -5.64
N GLY A 275 16.03 14.43 -5.56
CA GLY A 275 16.07 13.49 -4.44
C GLY A 275 17.25 12.54 -4.53
N ASN A 276 17.78 12.06 -3.40
CA ASN A 276 19.03 11.32 -3.32
C ASN A 276 18.82 9.87 -2.83
N GLY A 277 19.82 9.00 -3.00
CA GLY A 277 19.85 7.66 -2.44
C GLY A 277 19.97 6.53 -3.46
N LEU A 278 19.45 5.35 -3.11
CA LEU A 278 19.58 4.11 -3.88
C LEU A 278 18.32 3.25 -3.79
N ALA A 279 17.84 2.81 -4.95
CA ALA A 279 16.87 1.74 -5.12
C ALA A 279 17.54 0.59 -5.87
N ARG A 280 17.73 -0.56 -5.20
CA ARG A 280 18.50 -1.69 -5.76
C ARG A 280 17.78 -3.03 -5.67
N ASN A 281 17.94 -3.87 -6.70
CA ASN A 281 17.46 -5.25 -6.72
C ASN A 281 15.95 -5.30 -6.48
N ILE A 282 15.20 -4.76 -7.44
CA ILE A 282 13.75 -4.61 -7.39
C ILE A 282 13.16 -5.33 -8.59
N THR A 283 12.26 -6.26 -8.35
CA THR A 283 11.63 -7.06 -9.40
C THR A 283 10.11 -6.99 -9.31
N TRP A 284 9.47 -6.71 -10.43
CA TRP A 284 8.05 -7.03 -10.66
C TRP A 284 7.96 -8.19 -11.63
N ARG A 285 7.29 -9.27 -11.24
CA ARG A 285 7.21 -10.49 -12.05
C ARG A 285 5.82 -11.11 -12.06
N ASN A 286 5.38 -11.59 -13.23
CA ASN A 286 4.07 -12.25 -13.40
C ASN A 286 2.93 -11.33 -12.98
N ILE A 287 2.79 -10.22 -13.69
CA ILE A 287 1.78 -9.19 -13.41
C ILE A 287 0.69 -9.28 -14.49
N VAL A 288 -0.55 -9.38 -14.04
CA VAL A 288 -1.74 -9.33 -14.91
C VAL A 288 -2.40 -7.96 -14.72
N LEU A 289 -2.62 -7.27 -15.83
CA LEU A 289 -3.20 -5.94 -15.89
C LEU A 289 -4.59 -6.00 -16.50
N GLU A 290 -5.54 -5.30 -15.90
CA GLU A 290 -6.88 -5.10 -16.45
C GLU A 290 -7.16 -3.60 -16.42
N ASN A 291 -7.18 -2.97 -17.60
CA ASN A 291 -7.47 -1.54 -17.80
C ASN A 291 -6.51 -0.60 -17.04
N VAL A 292 -5.21 -0.87 -17.09
CA VAL A 292 -4.19 -0.06 -16.40
C VAL A 292 -3.58 0.96 -17.38
N PRO A 293 -3.75 2.28 -17.20
CA PRO A 293 -3.25 3.29 -18.15
C PRO A 293 -1.73 3.33 -18.27
N PHE A 294 -1.01 3.16 -17.17
CA PHE A 294 0.46 3.16 -17.14
C PHE A 294 1.01 1.82 -16.60
N PRO A 295 1.14 0.81 -17.46
CA PRO A 295 1.60 -0.52 -17.04
C PRO A 295 2.94 -0.54 -16.29
N ILE A 296 3.96 0.14 -16.84
CA ILE A 296 5.27 0.30 -16.22
C ILE A 296 5.66 1.78 -16.28
N TYR A 297 5.81 2.40 -15.11
CA TYR A 297 6.12 3.83 -14.99
C TYR A 297 7.27 4.08 -14.01
N VAL A 298 8.37 4.62 -14.52
CA VAL A 298 9.58 4.92 -13.73
C VAL A 298 9.90 6.39 -13.94
N THR A 299 9.82 7.17 -12.87
CA THR A 299 10.21 8.59 -12.89
C THR A 299 11.18 8.91 -11.76
N GLN A 300 12.24 9.65 -12.09
CA GLN A 300 13.10 10.33 -11.12
C GLN A 300 12.75 11.81 -10.93
N ASN A 301 11.64 12.22 -11.53
CA ASN A 301 11.27 13.61 -11.72
C ASN A 301 9.93 13.90 -11.00
N TYR A 302 9.61 13.11 -9.97
CA TYR A 302 8.38 13.23 -9.20
C TYR A 302 8.35 14.59 -8.48
N TRP A 303 7.17 15.21 -8.46
CA TRP A 303 6.93 16.48 -7.77
C TRP A 303 5.44 16.59 -7.46
N ASP A 304 5.10 16.77 -6.18
CA ASP A 304 3.70 16.98 -5.79
C ASP A 304 3.18 18.29 -6.40
N GLN A 305 1.94 18.27 -6.89
CA GLN A 305 1.29 19.51 -7.27
C GLN A 305 0.90 20.29 -6.01
N GLY A 306 1.10 21.61 -6.04
CA GLY A 306 0.78 22.48 -4.89
C GLY A 306 1.94 22.74 -3.92
N VAL A 307 3.09 22.07 -4.04
CA VAL A 307 4.31 22.42 -3.26
C VAL A 307 5.17 23.49 -3.94
N GLY A 308 4.61 24.21 -4.93
CA GLY A 308 5.29 25.23 -5.72
C GLY A 308 5.87 24.70 -7.04
N PRO A 309 6.54 25.57 -7.82
CA PRO A 309 7.12 25.19 -9.10
C PRO A 309 8.17 24.09 -8.89
N LYS A 310 8.13 23.10 -9.77
CA LYS A 310 9.14 22.05 -9.82
C LYS A 310 10.54 22.67 -9.98
N PRO A 311 11.55 22.24 -9.20
CA PRO A 311 12.90 22.74 -9.34
C PRO A 311 13.42 22.52 -10.77
N ASN A 312 14.22 23.45 -11.28
CA ASN A 312 14.90 23.27 -12.57
C ASN A 312 15.87 22.08 -12.47
N GLY A 313 15.41 20.91 -12.92
CA GLY A 313 16.08 19.62 -12.79
C GLY A 313 17.28 19.40 -13.71
N THR A 314 18.06 20.44 -14.02
CA THR A 314 19.27 20.30 -14.83
C THR A 314 20.41 19.70 -14.00
N GLY A 315 20.41 18.37 -13.84
CA GLY A 315 21.61 17.64 -13.43
C GLY A 315 22.05 17.83 -11.98
N ALA A 316 21.11 17.83 -11.02
CA ALA A 316 21.49 17.73 -9.61
C ALA A 316 22.35 16.46 -9.42
N ILE A 317 23.56 16.65 -8.89
CA ILE A 317 24.60 15.61 -8.71
C ILE A 317 24.10 14.44 -7.81
N ASN A 318 22.93 14.61 -7.17
CA ASN A 318 22.41 13.78 -6.10
C ASN A 318 21.02 13.20 -6.43
N ASN A 319 20.83 12.63 -7.62
CA ASN A 319 19.61 11.90 -7.98
C ASN A 319 19.59 10.47 -7.40
N THR A 320 18.42 9.96 -6.99
CA THR A 320 18.25 8.59 -6.48
C THR A 320 18.70 7.60 -7.55
N ARG A 321 19.71 6.79 -7.24
CA ARG A 321 20.23 5.77 -8.15
C ARG A 321 19.29 4.58 -8.25
N ILE A 322 19.14 4.04 -9.46
CA ILE A 322 18.40 2.81 -9.73
C ILE A 322 19.40 1.77 -10.21
N GLU A 323 19.47 0.63 -9.53
CA GLU A 323 20.41 -0.44 -9.86
C GLU A 323 19.67 -1.79 -9.83
N ASP A 324 19.77 -2.59 -10.89
CA ASP A 324 19.14 -3.92 -10.94
C ASP A 324 17.61 -3.88 -10.74
N MET A 325 16.92 -3.28 -11.71
CA MET A 325 15.46 -3.17 -11.71
C MET A 325 14.87 -4.00 -12.86
N LEU A 326 14.06 -5.00 -12.52
CA LEU A 326 13.52 -5.97 -13.47
C LEU A 326 11.99 -5.90 -13.52
N PHE A 327 11.46 -5.79 -14.73
CA PHE A 327 10.06 -5.99 -15.04
C PHE A 327 9.95 -7.21 -15.94
N ASP A 328 9.24 -8.24 -15.50
CA ASP A 328 9.25 -9.53 -16.17
C ASP A 328 7.87 -10.17 -16.24
N ASN A 329 7.43 -10.56 -17.44
CA ASN A 329 6.16 -11.24 -17.67
C ASN A 329 4.95 -10.40 -17.25
N PHE A 330 4.69 -9.34 -18.01
CA PHE A 330 3.50 -8.52 -17.88
C PHE A 330 2.52 -8.88 -19.01
N SER A 331 1.24 -8.98 -18.67
CA SER A 331 0.18 -9.34 -19.62
C SER A 331 -1.14 -8.67 -19.28
N GLY A 332 -2.07 -8.63 -20.24
CA GLY A 332 -3.40 -8.07 -20.04
C GLY A 332 -3.61 -6.76 -20.78
N THR A 333 -4.46 -5.88 -20.26
CA THR A 333 -4.93 -4.69 -20.99
C THR A 333 -4.38 -3.38 -20.44
N GLN A 334 -3.89 -2.51 -21.33
CA GLN A 334 -3.62 -1.11 -21.06
C GLN A 334 -4.85 -0.27 -21.42
N LEU A 335 -5.33 0.56 -20.49
CA LEU A 335 -6.39 1.51 -20.80
C LEU A 335 -5.81 2.71 -21.54
N ASP A 336 -6.13 2.81 -22.83
CA ASP A 336 -5.61 3.81 -23.78
C ASP A 336 -6.62 4.92 -24.11
N THR A 337 -7.80 4.88 -23.51
CA THR A 337 -8.75 5.98 -23.47
C THR A 337 -8.44 6.93 -22.31
N PRO A 338 -8.82 8.23 -22.37
CA PRO A 338 -8.62 9.15 -21.27
C PRO A 338 -9.13 8.60 -19.94
N TYR A 339 -8.20 8.27 -19.04
CA TYR A 339 -8.52 7.75 -17.72
C TYR A 339 -8.96 8.89 -16.82
N VAL A 340 -10.13 8.75 -16.20
CA VAL A 340 -10.71 9.71 -15.26
C VAL A 340 -11.16 8.95 -14.03
N GLU A 341 -10.29 8.88 -13.03
CA GLU A 341 -10.62 8.29 -11.71
C GLU A 341 -11.14 9.32 -10.70
N GLY A 342 -11.06 10.63 -11.03
CA GLY A 342 -11.54 11.69 -10.14
C GLY A 342 -10.50 12.21 -9.13
N SER A 343 -9.25 11.73 -9.20
CA SER A 343 -8.12 12.21 -8.39
C SER A 343 -7.54 13.55 -8.87
N CYS A 344 -7.98 14.05 -10.03
CA CYS A 344 -7.45 15.26 -10.66
C CYS A 344 -7.86 16.53 -9.91
N VAL A 345 -6.87 17.20 -9.33
CA VAL A 345 -7.02 18.51 -8.67
C VAL A 345 -6.41 19.67 -9.48
N THR A 346 -5.85 19.39 -10.66
CA THR A 346 -5.30 20.37 -11.60
C THR A 346 -5.66 20.02 -13.05
N ASP A 347 -5.45 20.97 -13.96
CA ASP A 347 -5.52 20.78 -15.41
C ASP A 347 -4.20 21.26 -16.08
N PRO A 348 -3.42 20.38 -16.73
CA PRO A 348 -3.65 18.93 -16.86
C PRO A 348 -3.53 18.21 -15.51
N CYS A 349 -4.09 17.00 -15.42
CA CYS A 349 -4.10 16.21 -14.19
C CYS A 349 -2.69 15.85 -13.69
N TRP A 350 -2.53 15.52 -12.41
CA TRP A 350 -1.23 15.26 -11.77
C TRP A 350 -0.44 14.10 -12.37
N TYR A 351 -1.13 13.10 -12.93
CA TYR A 351 -0.50 11.98 -13.62
C TYR A 351 -0.29 12.22 -15.12
N ALA A 352 -0.59 13.42 -15.63
CA ALA A 352 -0.39 13.71 -17.04
C ALA A 352 1.09 13.66 -17.41
N VAL A 353 1.41 12.86 -18.43
CA VAL A 353 2.76 12.71 -18.97
C VAL A 353 2.83 13.52 -20.26
N THR A 354 3.73 14.50 -20.30
CA THR A 354 3.91 15.35 -21.49
C THR A 354 4.28 14.51 -22.71
N ASN A 355 3.55 14.69 -23.82
CA ASN A 355 3.70 13.95 -25.09
C ASN A 355 3.29 12.47 -25.07
N ALA A 356 2.78 11.93 -23.96
CA ALA A 356 2.22 10.58 -23.97
C ALA A 356 0.95 10.54 -24.83
N THR A 357 0.77 9.43 -25.56
CA THR A 357 -0.38 9.20 -26.44
C THR A 357 -1.46 8.34 -25.78
N GLY A 358 -1.15 7.76 -24.60
CA GLY A 358 -2.01 6.79 -23.91
C GLY A 358 -1.69 5.34 -24.29
N LYS A 359 -0.68 5.12 -25.14
CA LYS A 359 -0.32 3.80 -25.70
C LYS A 359 1.00 3.28 -25.15
N GLU A 360 1.63 4.05 -24.28
CA GLU A 360 2.95 3.77 -23.75
C GLU A 360 2.88 2.70 -22.67
N VAL A 361 3.23 1.46 -23.01
CA VAL A 361 3.27 0.36 -22.03
C VAL A 361 4.48 0.45 -21.10
N VAL A 362 5.49 1.23 -21.48
CA VAL A 362 6.65 1.58 -20.63
C VAL A 362 6.94 3.06 -20.76
N VAL A 363 7.02 3.75 -19.62
CA VAL A 363 7.48 5.14 -19.52
C VAL A 363 8.67 5.20 -18.58
N PHE A 364 9.84 5.54 -19.13
CA PHE A 364 11.09 5.75 -18.39
C PHE A 364 11.49 7.24 -18.48
N ASP A 365 11.17 7.99 -17.43
CA ASP A 365 11.56 9.38 -17.21
C ASP A 365 12.76 9.43 -16.24
N LEU A 366 13.94 9.23 -16.83
CA LEU A 366 15.20 9.00 -16.12
C LEU A 366 16.21 10.13 -16.36
N TYR A 367 17.08 10.36 -15.37
CA TYR A 367 18.23 11.24 -15.52
C TYR A 367 19.47 10.49 -16.02
N PRO A 368 20.33 11.12 -16.84
CA PRO A 368 21.57 10.50 -17.30
C PRO A 368 22.47 10.03 -16.16
N ASN A 369 23.12 8.88 -16.33
CA ASN A 369 24.11 8.32 -15.40
C ASN A 369 23.58 7.97 -13.99
N THR A 370 22.27 7.77 -13.84
CA THR A 370 21.65 7.43 -12.54
C THR A 370 21.09 6.02 -12.49
N THR A 371 21.04 5.32 -13.62
CA THR A 371 20.42 4.01 -13.74
C THR A 371 21.38 3.00 -14.35
N SER A 372 21.48 1.82 -13.75
CA SER A 372 22.17 0.66 -14.29
C SER A 372 21.28 -0.59 -14.22
N ASN A 373 21.32 -1.40 -15.27
CA ASN A 373 20.60 -2.68 -15.34
C ASN A 373 19.08 -2.56 -15.04
N ILE A 374 18.42 -1.61 -15.71
CA ILE A 374 16.95 -1.57 -15.79
C ILE A 374 16.50 -2.36 -17.02
N VAL A 375 15.65 -3.37 -16.83
CA VAL A 375 15.25 -4.28 -17.92
C VAL A 375 13.76 -4.57 -17.84
N ALA A 376 13.05 -4.40 -18.95
CA ALA A 376 11.68 -4.86 -19.15
C ALA A 376 11.67 -5.98 -20.20
N LYS A 377 11.39 -7.21 -19.76
CA LYS A 377 11.37 -8.40 -20.63
C LYS A 377 10.03 -9.12 -20.55
N ARG A 378 9.66 -9.82 -21.63
CA ARG A 378 8.37 -10.53 -21.74
C ARG A 378 7.16 -9.63 -21.45
N ILE A 379 7.16 -8.42 -22.00
CA ILE A 379 6.07 -7.43 -21.83
C ILE A 379 5.16 -7.32 -23.07
N SER A 380 5.39 -8.14 -24.10
CA SER A 380 4.56 -8.17 -25.31
C SER A 380 3.14 -8.70 -25.07
N GLY A 381 2.86 -9.25 -23.88
CA GLY A 381 1.53 -9.69 -23.48
C GLY A 381 0.57 -8.56 -23.11
N ILE A 382 1.06 -7.31 -23.04
CA ILE A 382 0.24 -6.13 -22.77
C ILE A 382 -0.36 -5.63 -24.08
N GLN A 383 -1.66 -5.35 -24.09
CA GLN A 383 -2.39 -4.87 -25.27
C GLN A 383 -3.21 -3.63 -24.90
N PRO A 384 -3.07 -2.51 -25.62
CA PRO A 384 -4.02 -1.40 -25.55
C PRO A 384 -5.45 -1.87 -25.84
N VAL A 385 -6.44 -1.32 -25.13
CA VAL A 385 -7.86 -1.69 -25.27
C VAL A 385 -8.39 -1.39 -26.68
N ASP A 386 -7.90 -0.34 -27.35
CA ASP A 386 -8.21 -0.01 -28.75
C ASP A 386 -7.50 -0.91 -29.78
N HIS A 387 -6.72 -1.90 -29.32
CA HIS A 387 -5.90 -2.81 -30.12
C HIS A 387 -4.80 -2.14 -30.96
N ALA A 388 -4.43 -0.89 -30.66
CA ALA A 388 -3.29 -0.25 -31.28
C ALA A 388 -1.99 -0.95 -30.89
N LYS A 389 -0.96 -0.66 -31.69
CA LYS A 389 0.38 -1.14 -31.39
C LYS A 389 0.88 -0.47 -30.10
N PRO A 390 1.40 -1.24 -29.12
CA PRO A 390 2.03 -0.69 -27.94
C PRO A 390 3.16 0.28 -28.29
N ALA A 391 3.30 1.33 -27.50
CA ALA A 391 4.37 2.32 -27.59
C ALA A 391 5.23 2.30 -26.32
N VAL A 392 6.33 3.05 -26.35
CA VAL A 392 7.22 3.30 -25.22
C VAL A 392 7.66 4.76 -25.23
N MET A 393 8.00 5.25 -24.04
CA MET A 393 8.70 6.52 -23.86
C MET A 393 9.99 6.28 -23.09
N CYS A 394 11.12 6.54 -23.74
CA CYS A 394 12.45 6.33 -23.19
C CYS A 394 13.44 7.23 -23.92
N ASN A 395 14.28 7.93 -23.17
CA ASN A 395 15.34 8.75 -23.74
C ASN A 395 16.63 7.91 -23.89
N PRO A 396 17.11 7.64 -25.12
CA PRO A 396 18.32 6.83 -25.34
C PRO A 396 19.60 7.46 -24.78
N THR A 397 19.59 8.74 -24.40
CA THR A 397 20.76 9.38 -23.78
C THR A 397 20.82 9.18 -22.26
N THR A 398 19.77 8.65 -21.63
CA THR A 398 19.69 8.52 -20.16
C THR A 398 20.02 7.11 -19.67
N VAL A 399 19.94 6.12 -20.56
CA VAL A 399 20.27 4.72 -20.32
C VAL A 399 21.25 4.24 -21.39
N SER A 400 22.32 3.57 -20.98
CA SER A 400 23.36 3.07 -21.90
C SER A 400 23.29 1.56 -22.14
N SER A 401 22.49 0.84 -21.34
CA SER A 401 22.27 -0.60 -21.47
C SER A 401 21.01 -0.92 -22.27
N ASP A 402 20.96 -2.12 -22.85
CA ASP A 402 19.74 -2.67 -23.44
C ASP A 402 18.68 -2.85 -22.35
N VAL A 403 17.58 -2.10 -22.45
CA VAL A 403 16.47 -2.11 -21.48
C VAL A 403 15.41 -3.19 -21.78
N GLY A 404 15.68 -4.08 -22.74
CA GLY A 404 14.74 -5.09 -23.22
C GLY A 404 13.88 -4.63 -24.42
N PHE A 405 14.03 -3.37 -24.84
CA PHE A 405 13.40 -2.80 -26.01
C PHE A 405 14.23 -1.63 -26.56
N VAL A 406 13.95 -1.21 -27.80
CA VAL A 406 14.54 -0.02 -28.41
C VAL A 406 14.08 1.21 -27.63
N CYS A 407 14.99 1.80 -26.85
CA CYS A 407 14.71 3.00 -26.05
C CYS A 407 14.48 4.21 -26.98
N GLN A 408 13.21 4.59 -27.13
CA GLN A 408 12.75 5.69 -27.97
C GLN A 408 11.40 6.23 -27.47
N ASN A 409 10.91 7.31 -28.08
CA ASN A 409 9.50 7.67 -28.02
C ASN A 409 8.83 7.15 -29.29
N GLY A 410 7.93 6.17 -29.17
CA GLY A 410 7.27 5.57 -30.34
C GLY A 410 6.96 4.09 -30.15
N PRO A 411 6.82 3.32 -31.24
CA PRO A 411 6.41 1.91 -31.17
C PRO A 411 7.33 1.06 -30.28
N TYR A 412 6.74 0.15 -29.52
CA TYR A 412 7.48 -0.88 -28.78
C TYR A 412 8.15 -1.84 -29.76
N VAL A 413 9.47 -1.98 -29.65
CA VAL A 413 10.26 -2.94 -30.41
C VAL A 413 11.19 -3.66 -29.44
N ALA A 414 10.87 -4.92 -29.13
CA ALA A 414 11.68 -5.72 -28.22
C ALA A 414 13.09 -5.99 -28.78
N THR A 415 14.09 -5.96 -27.91
CA THR A 415 15.47 -6.36 -28.21
C THR A 415 15.69 -7.82 -27.84
N LYS A 416 16.90 -8.35 -28.09
CA LYS A 416 17.25 -9.72 -27.69
C LYS A 416 17.07 -9.95 -26.19
N VAL A 417 17.43 -8.97 -25.35
CA VAL A 417 17.25 -9.05 -23.88
C VAL A 417 15.77 -9.20 -23.54
N GLY A 418 14.89 -8.46 -24.23
CA GLY A 418 13.43 -8.48 -24.02
C GLY A 418 12.76 -9.84 -24.25
N TYR A 419 13.37 -10.71 -25.06
CA TYR A 419 12.86 -12.06 -25.35
C TYR A 419 13.46 -13.16 -24.46
N THR A 420 14.46 -12.86 -23.63
CA THR A 420 15.11 -13.89 -22.81
C THR A 420 14.14 -14.47 -21.78
N ARG A 421 13.99 -15.80 -21.80
CA ARG A 421 13.14 -16.53 -20.84
C ARG A 421 13.64 -16.34 -19.41
#